data_AF-A0A7C4JSP3-F1
#
_entry.id   AF-A0A7C4JSP3-F1
#
_cell.length_a   1.000
_cell.length_b   1.000
_cell.length_c   1.000
_cell.angle_alpha   90.00
_cell.angle_beta   90.00
_cell.angle_gamma   90.00
#
_symmetry.space_group_name_H-M   'P 1'
#
loop_
_entity.id
_entity.type
_entity.pdbx_description
1 polymer ?
#
loop_
_entity_poly.entity_id
_entity_poly.type
_entity_poly.pdbx_seq_one_letter_code
_entity_poly.pdbx_strand_id
1 'polypeptide(L)'
;MENTETPSHRVWVEHPHRHIHAVFERDIGAGHWVWQVSYYEGRQRQRIARYRLRLTERHDGQLQSDFFPATGDMPDSALSPPIIWTFSDGYFLGRYPEDSSDFYFLLKKDTILLLDNNLSLNHQAEPYRLLKCRFFRGWIQYPMEHLQKDSVYFYSGLLLHDQGGTARLRFPDGTLGEYTVELTQLIHSHRTPIMKLAIYDKPEEHLHWNSRAIAYAWADPQARRIGINIRKIASGWTLISNE
;
A
#
# COMPACT_ATOMS: atom_id res chain seq x y z
N MET A 1 -4.36 1.25 -9.56
CA MET A 1 -4.28 2.67 -9.17
C MET A 1 -5.61 3.05 -8.56
N GLU A 2 -5.56 3.87 -7.52
CA GLU A 2 -6.74 4.38 -6.84
C GLU A 2 -7.47 5.38 -7.75
N ASN A 3 -8.80 5.31 -7.80
CA ASN A 3 -9.62 6.32 -8.47
C ASN A 3 -10.35 7.11 -7.39
N THR A 4 -9.82 8.29 -7.06
CA THR A 4 -10.32 9.13 -5.96
C THR A 4 -11.70 9.73 -6.24
N GLU A 5 -12.25 9.50 -7.43
CA GLU A 5 -13.56 9.99 -7.84
C GLU A 5 -14.64 8.90 -7.76
N THR A 6 -14.31 7.68 -7.32
CA THR A 6 -15.31 6.62 -7.07
C THR A 6 -16.17 6.96 -5.86
N PRO A 7 -17.41 6.43 -5.78
CA PRO A 7 -18.32 6.84 -4.72
C PRO A 7 -17.81 6.47 -3.31
N SER A 8 -16.94 5.46 -3.16
CA SER A 8 -16.28 5.09 -1.89
C SER A 8 -15.37 6.18 -1.30
N HIS A 9 -15.06 7.24 -2.06
CA HIS A 9 -14.30 8.41 -1.61
C HIS A 9 -15.19 9.64 -1.31
N ARG A 10 -16.52 9.48 -1.31
CA ARG A 10 -17.47 10.57 -0.99
C ARG A 10 -17.62 10.78 0.53
N VAL A 11 -18.07 11.99 0.90
CA VAL A 11 -18.23 12.46 2.29
C VAL A 11 -19.07 11.54 3.16
N TRP A 12 -20.07 10.89 2.58
CA TRP A 12 -20.94 9.96 3.28
C TRP A 12 -21.07 8.70 2.45
N VAL A 13 -20.48 7.61 2.95
CA VAL A 13 -20.63 6.26 2.44
C VAL A 13 -20.82 5.30 3.60
N GLU A 14 -21.67 4.30 3.39
CA GLU A 14 -21.93 3.23 4.37
C GLU A 14 -20.66 2.43 4.68
N HIS A 15 -19.77 2.29 3.69
CA HIS A 15 -18.49 1.61 3.82
C HIS A 15 -17.36 2.54 3.32
N PRO A 16 -16.59 3.16 4.23
CA PRO A 16 -15.49 4.02 3.85
C PRO A 16 -14.38 3.23 3.17
N HIS A 17 -13.66 3.87 2.25
CA HIS A 17 -12.46 3.31 1.65
C HIS A 17 -11.42 2.97 2.73
N ARG A 18 -10.88 1.74 2.69
CA ARG A 18 -9.86 1.25 3.63
C ARG A 18 -8.56 0.96 2.88
N HIS A 19 -7.46 1.50 3.38
CA HIS A 19 -6.12 1.12 2.93
C HIS A 19 -5.58 0.00 3.81
N ILE A 20 -5.34 -1.15 3.20
CA ILE A 20 -4.71 -2.30 3.85
C ILE A 20 -3.35 -2.53 3.18
N HIS A 21 -2.29 -2.55 3.99
CA HIS A 21 -0.94 -2.89 3.54
C HIS A 21 -0.59 -4.29 4.02
N ALA A 22 -0.14 -5.13 3.09
CA ALA A 22 0.41 -6.45 3.41
C ALA A 22 1.93 -6.42 3.19
N VAL A 23 2.68 -6.84 4.21
CA VAL A 23 4.13 -6.96 4.18
C VAL A 23 4.49 -8.43 4.19
N PHE A 24 5.24 -8.87 3.18
CA PHE A 24 5.68 -10.26 3.00
C PHE A 24 7.19 -10.34 3.28
N GLU A 25 7.56 -11.08 4.32
CA GLU A 25 8.95 -11.29 4.72
C GLU A 25 9.26 -12.78 4.62
N ARG A 26 10.35 -13.15 3.96
CA ARG A 26 10.73 -14.57 3.84
C ARG A 26 11.09 -15.12 5.22
N ASP A 27 10.41 -16.18 5.66
CA ASP A 27 10.70 -16.89 6.91
C ASP A 27 11.64 -18.06 6.62
N ILE A 28 12.95 -17.75 6.54
CA ILE A 28 14.00 -18.72 6.18
C ILE A 28 14.05 -19.87 7.20
N GLY A 29 13.71 -19.61 8.47
CA GLY A 29 13.70 -20.63 9.53
C GLY A 29 12.53 -21.60 9.42
N ALA A 30 11.40 -21.18 8.86
CA ALA A 30 10.20 -22.01 8.73
C ALA A 30 10.16 -22.87 7.46
N GLY A 31 11.07 -22.66 6.52
CA GLY A 31 11.27 -23.54 5.36
C GLY A 31 11.48 -22.81 4.04
N HIS A 32 11.68 -23.60 2.98
CA HIS A 32 11.72 -23.10 1.61
C HIS A 32 10.30 -22.66 1.20
N TRP A 33 10.17 -21.49 0.57
CA TRP A 33 8.87 -20.89 0.19
C TRP A 33 7.89 -20.67 1.35
N VAL A 34 8.40 -20.20 2.49
CA VAL A 34 7.57 -19.70 3.59
C VAL A 34 7.78 -18.20 3.76
N TRP A 35 6.68 -17.46 3.89
CA TRP A 35 6.66 -16.04 4.19
C TRP A 35 5.85 -15.78 5.44
N GLN A 36 6.34 -14.85 6.24
CA GLN A 36 5.54 -14.14 7.21
C GLN A 36 4.79 -13.03 6.49
N VAL A 37 3.47 -12.97 6.70
CA VAL A 37 2.58 -11.96 6.13
C VAL A 37 2.01 -11.14 7.26
N SER A 38 2.33 -9.86 7.31
CA SER A 38 1.77 -8.91 8.29
C SER A 38 0.84 -7.94 7.60
N TYR A 39 -0.39 -7.81 8.11
CA TYR A 39 -1.39 -6.88 7.61
C TYR A 39 -1.47 -5.66 8.51
N TYR A 40 -1.51 -4.49 7.88
CA TYR A 40 -1.60 -3.20 8.53
C TYR A 40 -2.77 -2.41 7.96
N GLU A 41 -3.49 -1.72 8.83
CA GLU A 41 -4.56 -0.82 8.43
C GLU A 41 -4.18 0.64 8.69
N GLY A 42 -4.60 1.48 7.75
CA GLY A 42 -4.55 2.93 7.88
C GLY A 42 -3.15 3.52 7.81
N ARG A 43 -3.10 4.86 7.85
CA ARG A 43 -1.84 5.63 7.74
C ARG A 43 -0.91 5.39 8.94
N GLN A 44 -1.48 5.12 10.11
CA GLN A 44 -0.73 4.86 11.35
C GLN A 44 -0.08 3.46 11.40
N ARG A 45 -0.24 2.63 10.36
CA ARG A 45 0.32 1.28 10.27
C ARG A 45 -0.02 0.43 11.50
N GLN A 46 -1.27 0.45 11.93
CA GLN A 46 -1.71 -0.44 13.00
C GLN A 46 -1.73 -1.87 12.45
N ARG A 47 -0.95 -2.78 13.06
CA ARG A 47 -0.95 -4.19 12.65
C ARG A 47 -2.28 -4.82 13.07
N ILE A 48 -3.01 -5.35 12.10
CA ILE A 48 -4.33 -5.97 12.31
C ILE A 48 -4.26 -7.50 12.31
N ALA A 49 -3.27 -8.08 11.62
CA ALA A 49 -3.10 -9.53 11.60
C ALA A 49 -1.68 -9.94 11.20
N ARG A 50 -1.30 -11.18 11.54
CA ARG A 50 -0.03 -11.80 11.14
C ARG A 50 -0.25 -13.29 10.89
N TYR A 51 0.24 -13.75 9.74
CA TYR A 51 0.14 -15.14 9.32
C TYR A 51 1.48 -15.62 8.77
N ARG A 52 1.59 -16.92 8.58
CA ARG A 52 2.56 -17.53 7.69
C ARG A 52 1.84 -18.04 6.45
N LEU A 53 2.45 -17.79 5.31
CA LEU A 53 2.08 -18.28 4.00
C LEU A 53 3.13 -19.28 3.56
N ARG A 54 2.74 -20.52 3.31
CA ARG A 54 3.60 -21.52 2.66
C ARG A 54 3.12 -21.73 1.24
N LEU A 55 4.04 -21.75 0.29
CA LEU A 55 3.75 -22.17 -1.09
C LEU A 55 4.39 -23.54 -1.35
N THR A 56 3.59 -24.48 -1.83
CA THR A 56 4.02 -25.85 -2.14
C THR A 56 3.67 -26.16 -3.60
N GLU A 57 4.59 -26.78 -4.33
CA GLU A 57 4.30 -27.32 -5.66
C GLU A 57 3.66 -28.70 -5.52
N ARG A 58 2.55 -28.93 -6.24
CA ARG A 58 1.83 -30.20 -6.27
C ARG A 58 2.33 -31.05 -7.43
N HIS A 59 2.09 -32.37 -7.35
CA HIS A 59 2.52 -33.35 -8.35
C HIS A 59 1.92 -33.12 -9.75
N ASP A 60 0.81 -32.42 -9.85
CA ASP A 60 0.11 -32.06 -11.09
C ASP A 60 0.59 -30.72 -11.69
N GLY A 61 1.65 -30.13 -11.13
CA GLY A 61 2.19 -28.83 -11.55
C GLY A 61 1.38 -27.63 -11.08
N GLN A 62 0.36 -27.83 -10.24
CA GLN A 62 -0.35 -26.74 -9.56
C GLN A 62 0.45 -26.24 -8.37
N LEU A 63 0.18 -25.01 -7.93
CA LEU A 63 0.72 -24.49 -6.68
C LEU A 63 -0.36 -24.48 -5.61
N GLN A 64 0.02 -24.79 -4.37
CA GLN A 64 -0.86 -24.71 -3.21
C GLN A 64 -0.30 -23.66 -2.26
N SER A 65 -1.16 -22.75 -1.79
CA SER A 65 -0.81 -21.81 -0.74
C SER A 65 -1.59 -22.08 0.54
N ASP A 66 -0.87 -22.35 1.63
CA ASP A 66 -1.40 -22.61 2.95
C ASP A 66 -1.20 -21.38 3.85
N PHE A 67 -2.26 -20.95 4.54
CA PHE A 67 -2.21 -19.89 5.53
C PHE A 67 -2.36 -20.48 6.93
N PHE A 68 -1.44 -20.13 7.82
CA PHE A 68 -1.50 -20.56 9.21
C PHE A 68 -1.08 -19.43 10.14
N PRO A 69 -1.57 -19.40 11.39
CA PRO A 69 -1.20 -18.35 12.34
C PRO A 69 0.31 -18.32 12.57
N ALA A 70 0.87 -17.12 12.74
CA ALA A 70 2.23 -16.99 13.23
C ALA A 70 2.29 -17.39 14.71
N THR A 71 3.34 -18.10 15.13
CA THR A 71 3.52 -18.57 16.51
C THR A 71 3.35 -17.42 17.52
N GLY A 72 2.42 -17.57 18.47
CA GLY A 72 2.11 -16.58 19.51
C GLY A 72 0.84 -15.75 19.24
N ASP A 73 0.35 -15.73 18.00
CA ASP A 73 -0.95 -15.16 17.65
C ASP A 73 -1.94 -16.33 17.50
N MET A 74 -2.71 -16.64 18.55
CA MET A 74 -3.85 -17.55 18.42
C MET A 74 -5.02 -16.76 17.82
N PRO A 75 -5.61 -17.23 16.72
CA PRO A 75 -7.04 -17.13 16.59
C PRO A 75 -7.64 -18.53 16.81
N ASP A 76 -8.70 -18.59 17.61
CA ASP A 76 -9.64 -19.72 17.72
C ASP A 76 -10.33 -20.10 16.39
N SER A 77 -9.84 -19.59 15.25
CA SER A 77 -10.39 -19.83 13.93
C SER A 77 -9.69 -21.02 13.27
N ALA A 78 -10.48 -21.99 12.82
CA ALA A 78 -10.05 -23.08 11.96
C ALA A 78 -9.08 -22.60 10.87
N LEU A 79 -8.04 -23.40 10.59
CA LEU A 79 -7.13 -23.17 9.47
C LEU A 79 -7.96 -22.90 8.21
N SER A 80 -7.72 -21.77 7.56
CA SER A 80 -8.36 -21.49 6.27
C SER A 80 -7.99 -22.61 5.29
N PRO A 81 -8.94 -23.09 4.47
CA PRO A 81 -8.63 -24.10 3.47
C PRO A 81 -7.50 -23.61 2.55
N PRO A 82 -6.67 -24.51 2.02
CA PRO A 82 -5.60 -24.13 1.11
C PRO A 82 -6.16 -23.49 -0.17
N ILE A 83 -5.43 -22.55 -0.76
CA ILE A 83 -5.75 -22.04 -2.09
C ILE A 83 -4.94 -22.81 -3.11
N ILE A 84 -5.62 -23.36 -4.12
CA ILE A 84 -5.01 -24.05 -5.25
C ILE A 84 -4.92 -23.09 -6.42
N TRP A 85 -3.70 -22.87 -6.89
CA TRP A 85 -3.36 -21.98 -7.98
C TRP A 85 -3.08 -22.77 -9.26
N THR A 86 -3.84 -22.44 -10.30
CA THR A 86 -3.64 -22.96 -11.66
C THR A 86 -3.13 -21.85 -12.56
N PHE A 87 -2.07 -22.11 -13.33
CA PHE A 87 -1.57 -21.17 -14.33
C PHE A 87 -2.24 -21.42 -15.68
N SER A 88 -2.84 -20.39 -16.25
CA SER A 88 -3.47 -20.43 -17.58
C SER A 88 -3.50 -19.02 -18.16
N ASP A 89 -3.32 -18.89 -19.47
CA ASP A 89 -3.44 -17.62 -20.20
C ASP A 89 -2.63 -16.45 -19.62
N GLY A 90 -1.44 -16.75 -19.07
CA GLY A 90 -0.50 -15.75 -18.56
C GLY A 90 -0.84 -15.21 -17.17
N TYR A 91 -1.73 -15.86 -16.42
CA TYR A 91 -2.06 -15.52 -15.04
C TYR A 91 -2.23 -16.78 -14.16
N PHE A 92 -2.19 -16.59 -12.84
CA PHE A 92 -2.55 -17.63 -11.88
C PHE A 92 -3.98 -17.39 -11.36
N LEU A 93 -4.79 -18.43 -11.38
CA LEU A 93 -6.13 -18.48 -10.79
C LEU A 93 -6.10 -19.32 -9.52
N GLY A 94 -6.33 -18.69 -8.38
CA GLY A 94 -6.41 -19.31 -7.06
C GLY A 94 -7.85 -19.60 -6.65
N ARG A 95 -8.15 -20.83 -6.20
CA ARG A 95 -9.46 -21.24 -5.70
C ARG A 95 -9.34 -22.12 -4.47
N TYR A 96 -10.35 -22.10 -3.61
CA TYR A 96 -10.48 -23.12 -2.56
C TYR A 96 -10.93 -24.46 -3.18
N PRO A 97 -10.37 -25.61 -2.76
CA PRO A 97 -10.61 -26.90 -3.42
C PRO A 97 -12.00 -27.48 -3.17
N GLU A 98 -12.62 -27.17 -2.03
CA GLU A 98 -13.92 -27.73 -1.62
C GLU A 98 -15.08 -26.74 -1.76
N ASP A 99 -14.79 -25.52 -2.19
CA ASP A 99 -15.76 -24.45 -2.22
C ASP A 99 -16.16 -24.16 -3.67
N SER A 100 -17.45 -24.34 -3.98
CA SER A 100 -18.04 -23.73 -5.18
C SER A 100 -18.23 -22.22 -4.99
N SER A 101 -17.60 -21.62 -3.98
CA SER A 101 -17.73 -20.22 -3.70
C SER A 101 -17.33 -19.41 -4.91
N ASP A 102 -18.10 -18.36 -5.07
CA ASP A 102 -17.89 -17.28 -6.00
C ASP A 102 -16.61 -16.46 -5.69
N PHE A 103 -15.83 -16.89 -4.69
CA PHE A 103 -14.62 -16.22 -4.24
C PHE A 103 -13.37 -16.88 -4.84
N TYR A 104 -12.60 -16.09 -5.59
CA TYR A 104 -11.36 -16.55 -6.21
C TYR A 104 -10.33 -15.45 -6.32
N PHE A 105 -9.09 -15.86 -6.50
CA PHE A 105 -7.93 -14.98 -6.58
C PHE A 105 -7.39 -14.97 -8.00
N LEU A 106 -7.08 -13.79 -8.52
CA LEU A 106 -6.37 -13.66 -9.79
C LEU A 106 -5.04 -12.97 -9.55
N LEU A 107 -3.93 -13.66 -9.77
CA LEU A 107 -2.60 -13.07 -9.77
C LEU A 107 -2.15 -12.84 -11.22
N LYS A 108 -2.08 -11.57 -11.61
CA LYS A 108 -1.64 -11.13 -12.93
C LYS A 108 -0.51 -10.13 -12.78
N LYS A 109 0.69 -10.49 -13.29
CA LYS A 109 1.92 -9.69 -13.12
C LYS A 109 2.18 -9.42 -11.63
N ASP A 110 2.11 -8.16 -11.22
CA ASP A 110 2.37 -7.67 -9.86
C ASP A 110 1.07 -7.27 -9.12
N THR A 111 -0.07 -7.84 -9.49
CA THR A 111 -1.37 -7.51 -8.89
C THR A 111 -2.15 -8.77 -8.55
N ILE A 112 -2.65 -8.83 -7.32
CA ILE A 112 -3.62 -9.83 -6.88
C ILE A 112 -4.98 -9.15 -6.85
N LEU A 113 -5.96 -9.77 -7.51
CA LEU A 113 -7.37 -9.39 -7.43
C LEU A 113 -8.09 -10.41 -6.53
N LEU A 114 -8.86 -9.92 -5.57
CA LEU A 114 -9.80 -10.72 -4.80
C LEU A 114 -11.17 -10.49 -5.42
N LEU A 115 -11.68 -11.53 -6.06
CA LEU A 115 -12.96 -11.54 -6.75
C LEU A 115 -13.92 -12.34 -5.89
N ASP A 116 -15.09 -11.77 -5.64
CA ASP A 116 -16.21 -12.44 -5.01
C ASP A 116 -17.41 -12.15 -5.90
N ASN A 117 -18.03 -13.16 -6.51
CA ASN A 117 -19.25 -12.90 -7.30
C ASN A 117 -20.40 -12.39 -6.41
N ASN A 118 -20.34 -12.51 -5.07
CA ASN A 118 -21.28 -11.84 -4.15
C ASN A 118 -20.93 -10.37 -3.86
N LEU A 119 -19.70 -9.90 -4.16
CA LEU A 119 -19.37 -8.46 -4.13
C LEU A 119 -20.14 -7.66 -5.20
N SER A 120 -20.83 -8.34 -6.13
CA SER A 120 -21.80 -7.71 -7.03
C SER A 120 -23.03 -7.15 -6.30
N LEU A 121 -23.25 -7.50 -5.03
CA LEU A 121 -24.27 -6.89 -4.15
C LEU A 121 -23.82 -5.56 -3.53
N ASN A 122 -22.52 -5.27 -3.54
CA ASN A 122 -22.04 -3.91 -3.31
C ASN A 122 -22.17 -3.15 -4.63
N HIS A 123 -22.94 -2.06 -4.64
CA HIS A 123 -23.26 -1.20 -5.79
C HIS A 123 -22.08 -0.70 -6.67
N GLN A 124 -20.84 -1.13 -6.44
CA GLN A 124 -19.62 -0.68 -7.14
C GLN A 124 -18.87 -1.76 -7.95
N ALA A 125 -19.20 -3.05 -7.88
CA ALA A 125 -18.66 -4.11 -8.78
C ALA A 125 -17.13 -4.15 -9.02
N GLU A 126 -16.31 -3.46 -8.21
CA GLU A 126 -14.86 -3.44 -8.35
C GLU A 126 -14.22 -4.46 -7.39
N PRO A 127 -13.36 -5.37 -7.89
CA PRO A 127 -12.65 -6.30 -7.02
C PRO A 127 -11.67 -5.57 -6.11
N TYR A 128 -11.42 -6.12 -4.93
CA TYR A 128 -10.30 -5.67 -4.11
C TYR A 128 -8.99 -5.97 -4.83
N ARG A 129 -8.07 -4.99 -4.83
CA ARG A 129 -6.81 -5.07 -5.57
C ARG A 129 -5.65 -4.89 -4.61
N LEU A 130 -4.78 -5.90 -4.51
CA LEU A 130 -3.50 -5.77 -3.85
C LEU A 130 -2.46 -5.42 -4.91
N LEU A 131 -1.98 -4.18 -4.84
CA LEU A 131 -0.99 -3.64 -5.75
C LEU A 131 0.39 -3.75 -5.11
N LYS A 132 1.37 -4.27 -5.85
CA LYS A 132 2.76 -4.26 -5.41
C LYS A 132 3.25 -2.83 -5.23
N CYS A 133 3.69 -2.52 -4.03
CA CYS A 133 4.31 -1.24 -3.71
C CYS A 133 5.70 -1.13 -4.34
N ARG A 134 6.00 0.02 -4.95
CA ARG A 134 7.38 0.38 -5.27
C ARG A 134 7.88 1.39 -4.23
N PHE A 135 9.06 1.14 -3.69
CA PHE A 135 9.63 1.95 -2.64
C PHE A 135 10.58 3.02 -3.18
N PHE A 136 10.53 4.19 -2.58
CA PHE A 136 11.31 5.37 -2.95
C PHE A 136 12.05 5.88 -1.74
N ARG A 137 13.35 6.15 -1.91
CA ARG A 137 14.17 6.87 -0.94
C ARG A 137 14.17 8.34 -1.30
N GLY A 138 14.03 9.21 -0.30
CA GLY A 138 13.96 10.63 -0.54
C GLY A 138 14.49 11.51 0.57
N TRP A 139 14.29 12.79 0.34
CA TRP A 139 14.64 13.88 1.23
C TRP A 139 13.58 14.99 1.13
N ILE A 140 13.50 15.80 2.17
CA ILE A 140 12.71 17.03 2.19
C ILE A 140 13.55 18.14 2.81
N GLN A 141 13.37 19.32 2.26
CA GLN A 141 13.85 20.59 2.76
C GLN A 141 12.63 21.44 3.13
N TYR A 142 12.56 21.96 4.36
CA TYR A 142 11.41 22.73 4.85
C TYR A 142 11.86 23.85 5.81
N PRO A 143 11.03 24.90 6.02
CA PRO A 143 11.40 26.01 6.88
C PRO A 143 11.25 25.65 8.37
N MET A 144 12.16 26.14 9.21
CA MET A 144 12.08 26.02 10.68
C MET A 144 12.00 27.40 11.34
N GLU A 145 11.01 28.20 10.93
CA GLU A 145 10.84 29.59 11.39
C GLU A 145 10.70 29.69 12.93
N HIS A 146 10.22 28.63 13.59
CA HIS A 146 10.11 28.56 15.06
C HIS A 146 11.46 28.42 15.78
N LEU A 147 12.50 27.87 15.13
CA LEU A 147 13.86 27.83 15.68
C LEU A 147 14.64 29.10 15.33
N GLN A 148 14.62 29.47 14.04
CA GLN A 148 15.34 30.62 13.54
C GLN A 148 14.65 31.13 12.26
N LYS A 149 14.45 32.44 12.18
CA LYS A 149 13.89 33.09 10.98
C LYS A 149 14.75 32.78 9.75
N ASP A 150 14.10 32.43 8.64
CA ASP A 150 14.73 32.05 7.37
C ASP A 150 15.63 30.79 7.45
N SER A 151 15.56 30.04 8.56
CA SER A 151 16.25 28.76 8.65
C SER A 151 15.51 27.68 7.88
N VAL A 152 16.30 26.80 7.29
CA VAL A 152 15.81 25.70 6.47
C VAL A 152 16.49 24.43 6.95
N TYR A 153 15.72 23.38 7.12
CA TYR A 153 16.22 22.09 7.54
C TYR A 153 16.12 21.08 6.40
N PHE A 154 17.17 20.27 6.26
CA PHE A 154 17.25 19.19 5.30
C PHE A 154 17.15 17.85 6.02
N TYR A 155 16.12 17.08 5.70
CA TYR A 155 15.90 15.76 6.25
C TYR A 155 15.96 14.71 5.15
N SER A 156 16.81 13.70 5.33
CA SER A 156 17.07 12.67 4.32
C SER A 156 16.94 11.25 4.88
N GLY A 157 17.01 10.25 4.00
CA GLY A 157 16.84 8.86 4.39
C GLY A 157 15.37 8.46 4.56
N LEU A 158 14.44 9.31 4.12
CA LEU A 158 13.02 9.02 4.15
C LEU A 158 12.68 7.87 3.19
N LEU A 159 11.69 7.07 3.57
CA LEU A 159 11.19 5.94 2.79
C LEU A 159 9.68 6.08 2.59
N LEU A 160 9.26 6.08 1.33
CA LEU A 160 7.86 6.06 0.90
C LEU A 160 7.60 4.92 -0.07
N HIS A 161 6.32 4.57 -0.26
CA HIS A 161 5.89 3.75 -1.38
C HIS A 161 4.80 4.46 -2.17
N ASP A 162 4.63 4.07 -3.42
CA ASP A 162 3.76 4.74 -4.39
C ASP A 162 2.28 4.33 -4.36
N GLN A 163 1.83 3.69 -3.28
CA GLN A 163 0.44 3.24 -3.10
C GLN A 163 -0.18 3.91 -1.85
N GLY A 164 0.00 5.23 -1.72
CA GLY A 164 -0.51 6.01 -0.59
C GLY A 164 0.44 6.09 0.61
N GLY A 165 1.75 5.97 0.38
CA GLY A 165 2.73 6.04 1.46
C GLY A 165 2.91 7.46 1.97
N THR A 166 2.90 7.62 3.29
CA THR A 166 3.14 8.89 4.01
C THR A 166 4.41 8.83 4.86
N ALA A 167 5.07 9.98 5.01
CA ALA A 167 6.26 10.13 5.84
C ALA A 167 6.00 11.19 6.91
N ARG A 168 5.96 10.76 8.17
CA ARG A 168 5.95 11.64 9.33
C ARG A 168 7.33 12.28 9.50
N LEU A 169 7.38 13.60 9.44
CA LEU A 169 8.60 14.34 9.70
C LEU A 169 8.76 14.51 11.22
N ARG A 170 10.00 14.39 11.72
CA ARG A 170 10.36 14.77 13.09
C ARG A 170 11.46 15.80 13.01
N PHE A 171 11.29 16.89 13.73
CA PHE A 171 12.29 17.93 13.86
C PHE A 171 13.48 17.43 14.70
N PRO A 172 14.68 18.03 14.57
CA PRO A 172 15.87 17.65 15.35
C PRO A 172 15.69 17.73 16.86
N ASP A 173 14.82 18.62 17.32
CA ASP A 173 14.46 18.80 18.73
C ASP A 173 13.48 17.72 19.24
N GLY A 174 13.10 16.76 18.39
CA GLY A 174 12.18 15.67 18.69
C GLY A 174 10.70 16.02 18.50
N THR A 175 10.37 17.28 18.19
CA THR A 175 8.99 17.69 17.95
C THR A 175 8.49 17.18 16.59
N LEU A 176 7.16 17.07 16.45
CA LEU A 176 6.56 16.58 15.21
C LEU A 176 6.60 17.65 14.14
N GLY A 177 7.05 17.25 12.95
CA GLY A 177 7.03 18.10 11.77
C GLY A 177 5.62 18.57 11.44
N GLU A 178 5.49 19.85 11.10
CA GLU A 178 4.24 20.45 10.65
C GLU A 178 3.82 19.94 9.27
N TYR A 179 4.77 19.41 8.49
CA TYR A 179 4.52 18.93 7.14
C TYR A 179 4.44 17.41 7.05
N THR A 180 3.59 16.94 6.15
CA THR A 180 3.55 15.54 5.73
C THR A 180 3.77 15.43 4.23
N VAL A 181 4.58 14.46 3.83
CA VAL A 181 4.77 14.09 2.41
C VAL A 181 4.04 12.80 2.11
N GLU A 182 3.34 12.77 0.98
CA GLU A 182 2.62 11.60 0.48
C GLU A 182 3.06 11.27 -0.94
N LEU A 183 3.28 9.99 -1.22
CA LEU A 183 3.51 9.47 -2.56
C LEU A 183 2.40 8.46 -2.90
N THR A 184 1.69 8.69 -4.00
CA THR A 184 0.57 7.82 -4.40
C THR A 184 0.40 7.75 -5.91
N GLN A 185 -0.07 6.60 -6.40
CA GLN A 185 -0.55 6.43 -7.77
C GLN A 185 -2.07 6.48 -7.81
N LEU A 186 -2.60 7.43 -8.57
CA LEU A 186 -4.04 7.61 -8.72
C LEU A 186 -4.43 7.92 -10.16
N ILE A 187 -5.72 7.79 -10.45
CA ILE A 187 -6.33 8.24 -11.71
C ILE A 187 -6.84 9.67 -11.50
N HIS A 188 -6.24 10.62 -12.19
CA HIS A 188 -6.62 12.02 -12.19
C HIS A 188 -7.64 12.31 -13.31
N SER A 189 -8.71 13.04 -12.99
CA SER A 189 -9.74 13.45 -13.95
C SER A 189 -10.32 12.26 -14.73
N HIS A 190 -10.62 11.17 -14.02
CA HIS A 190 -11.15 9.89 -14.50
C HIS A 190 -10.30 9.09 -15.51
N ARG A 191 -9.24 9.67 -16.11
CA ARG A 191 -8.57 9.05 -17.27
C ARG A 191 -7.06 9.01 -17.19
N THR A 192 -6.46 9.91 -16.42
CA THR A 192 -5.01 10.11 -16.48
C THR A 192 -4.34 9.45 -15.28
N PRO A 193 -3.72 8.26 -15.46
CA PRO A 193 -2.93 7.67 -14.39
C PRO A 193 -1.71 8.53 -14.11
N ILE A 194 -1.49 8.90 -12.85
CA ILE A 194 -0.34 9.70 -12.42
C ILE A 194 0.29 9.12 -11.16
N MET A 195 1.60 9.37 -11.01
CA MET A 195 2.25 9.30 -9.70
C MET A 195 2.30 10.72 -9.11
N LYS A 196 1.65 10.92 -7.98
CA LYS A 196 1.52 12.21 -7.27
C LYS A 196 2.45 12.24 -6.07
N LEU A 197 3.24 13.31 -5.96
CA LEU A 197 3.98 13.70 -4.76
C LEU A 197 3.27 14.90 -4.13
N ALA A 198 2.66 14.73 -2.97
CA ALA A 198 1.89 15.77 -2.29
C ALA A 198 2.58 16.23 -1.01
N ILE A 199 2.48 17.54 -0.74
CA ILE A 199 2.89 18.15 0.53
C ILE A 199 1.65 18.67 1.23
N TYR A 200 1.50 18.31 2.50
CA TYR A 200 0.44 18.80 3.38
C TYR A 200 1.05 19.64 4.50
N ASP A 201 0.43 20.76 4.81
CA ASP A 201 0.75 21.61 5.97
C ASP A 201 -0.08 21.17 7.19
N LYS A 202 0.12 19.91 7.56
CA LYS A 202 -0.34 19.33 8.84
C LYS A 202 0.35 17.99 9.10
N PRO A 203 0.46 17.59 10.38
CA PRO A 203 0.91 16.26 10.76
C PRO A 203 0.06 15.14 10.15
N GLU A 204 0.68 13.98 9.94
CA GLU A 204 0.07 12.82 9.29
C GLU A 204 -1.21 12.35 10.00
N GLU A 205 -1.23 12.40 11.33
CA GLU A 205 -2.39 12.02 12.15
C GLU A 205 -3.62 12.92 11.95
N HIS A 206 -3.42 14.11 11.38
CA HIS A 206 -4.49 15.03 11.02
C HIS A 206 -4.87 14.93 9.53
N LEU A 207 -4.22 14.05 8.77
CA LEU A 207 -4.62 13.76 7.40
C LEU A 207 -5.81 12.81 7.39
N HIS A 208 -6.81 13.19 6.63
CA HIS A 208 -7.95 12.37 6.29
C HIS A 208 -8.20 12.46 4.78
N TRP A 209 -9.10 11.63 4.26
CA TRP A 209 -9.39 11.51 2.83
C TRP A 209 -9.78 12.84 2.12
N ASN A 210 -10.22 13.85 2.88
CA ASN A 210 -10.59 15.18 2.38
C ASN A 210 -9.49 16.25 2.58
N SER A 211 -8.33 15.86 3.08
CA SER A 211 -7.21 16.79 3.29
C SER A 211 -6.70 17.29 1.95
N ARG A 212 -6.47 18.62 1.87
CA ARG A 212 -5.93 19.26 0.67
C ARG A 212 -4.44 19.47 0.83
N ALA A 213 -3.68 19.03 -0.17
CA ALA A 213 -2.26 19.33 -0.27
C ALA A 213 -2.06 20.83 -0.55
N ILE A 214 -1.06 21.43 0.07
CA ILE A 214 -0.65 22.82 -0.21
C ILE A 214 0.04 22.94 -1.57
N ALA A 215 0.69 21.86 -2.00
CA ALA A 215 1.23 21.72 -3.34
C ALA A 215 1.39 20.23 -3.67
N TYR A 216 1.38 19.93 -4.96
CA TYR A 216 1.75 18.61 -5.44
C TYR A 216 2.46 18.71 -6.78
N ALA A 217 3.35 17.77 -7.03
CA ALA A 217 3.90 17.49 -8.35
C ALA A 217 3.34 16.14 -8.82
N TRP A 218 3.30 15.94 -10.13
CA TRP A 218 2.91 14.67 -10.70
C TRP A 218 3.85 14.28 -11.84
N ALA A 219 3.99 12.98 -12.06
CA ALA A 219 4.81 12.40 -13.11
C ALA A 219 4.12 11.16 -13.68
N ASP A 220 4.73 10.59 -14.72
CA ASP A 220 4.35 9.28 -15.25
C ASP A 220 4.31 8.23 -14.12
N PRO A 221 3.30 7.33 -14.06
CA PRO A 221 3.23 6.26 -13.07
C PRO A 221 4.48 5.39 -13.01
N GLN A 222 5.25 5.27 -14.09
CA GLN A 222 6.50 4.52 -14.17
C GLN A 222 7.75 5.35 -13.87
N ALA A 223 7.61 6.64 -13.54
CA ALA A 223 8.75 7.50 -13.24
C ALA A 223 9.59 6.94 -12.08
N ARG A 224 10.91 6.91 -12.30
CA ARG A 224 11.89 6.45 -11.31
C ARG A 224 12.33 7.56 -10.36
N ARG A 225 11.97 8.81 -10.66
CA ARG A 225 12.28 10.00 -9.87
C ARG A 225 11.11 10.97 -9.92
N ILE A 226 10.81 11.62 -8.80
CA ILE A 226 9.85 12.72 -8.71
C ILE A 226 10.36 13.71 -7.67
N GLY A 227 10.13 14.99 -7.93
CA GLY A 227 10.49 16.05 -7.00
C GLY A 227 9.56 17.24 -7.12
N ILE A 228 9.63 18.10 -6.13
CA ILE A 228 8.87 19.34 -6.05
C ILE A 228 9.77 20.42 -5.46
N ASN A 229 9.67 21.64 -5.98
CA ASN A 229 10.31 22.81 -5.40
C ASN A 229 9.32 23.98 -5.47
N ILE A 230 8.78 24.35 -4.31
CA ILE A 230 7.86 25.48 -4.13
C ILE A 230 8.52 26.59 -3.29
N ARG A 231 9.84 26.75 -3.44
CA ARG A 231 10.73 27.67 -2.70
C ARG A 231 10.85 27.34 -1.22
N LYS A 232 9.78 27.52 -0.44
CA LYS A 232 9.78 27.25 1.01
C LYS A 232 10.03 25.77 1.29
N ILE A 233 9.48 24.90 0.44
CA ILE A 233 9.60 23.45 0.58
C ILE A 233 10.16 22.89 -0.73
N ALA A 234 11.16 22.03 -0.61
CA ALA A 234 11.68 21.23 -1.71
C ALA A 234 11.80 19.78 -1.30
N SER A 235 11.57 18.85 -2.21
CA SER A 235 11.67 17.43 -1.92
C SER A 235 12.01 16.65 -3.18
N GLY A 236 12.77 15.57 -3.02
CA GLY A 236 13.16 14.68 -4.10
C GLY A 236 13.09 13.22 -3.68
N TRP A 237 12.58 12.37 -4.56
CA TRP A 237 12.34 10.95 -4.32
C TRP A 237 12.85 10.14 -5.50
N THR A 238 13.58 9.07 -5.20
CA THR A 238 14.17 8.16 -6.19
C THR A 238 13.77 6.74 -5.87
N LEU A 239 13.32 6.01 -6.90
CA LEU A 239 12.97 4.60 -6.83
C LEU A 239 14.16 3.81 -6.30
N ILE A 240 13.93 2.98 -5.30
CA ILE A 240 14.88 1.98 -4.83
C ILE A 240 14.82 0.84 -5.85
N SER A 241 15.87 0.69 -6.65
CA SER A 241 16.02 -0.53 -7.45
C SER A 241 16.27 -1.68 -6.50
N ASN A 242 15.47 -2.74 -6.62
CA ASN A 242 15.83 -4.01 -6.02
C ASN A 242 17.08 -4.49 -6.79
N GLU A 243 18.23 -4.54 -6.12
CA GLU A 243 19.36 -5.37 -6.53
C GLU A 243 19.03 -6.85 -6.30
#